data_AF-A0A947FD00-F1
#
_entry.id   AF-A0A947FD00-F1
#
_cell.length_a   1.000
_cell.length_b   1.000
_cell.length_c   1.000
_cell.angle_alpha   90.00
_cell.angle_beta   90.00
_cell.angle_gamma   90.00
#
_symmetry.space_group_name_H-M   'P 1'
#
loop_
_entity.id
_entity.type
_entity.pdbx_description
1 polymer ?
#
loop_
_entity_poly.entity_id
_entity_poly.type
_entity_poly.pdbx_seq_one_letter_code
_entity_poly.pdbx_strand_id
1 'polypeptide(L)'
;MRTLKIFIIVLLIVLVGLSIKFFPLGQKLYVLATLDDPDRIVRNLRDMEKIAEHRVIDKSSAPYSLPRALPATDRRFALPKTFESLGKTFETAAFLDETQSTGILILHNGKVVYEDYARGLTETITHSAFSVSKSFTSALVGLAIDDGYIGSEHDPVVEYLPGLKGTGYDGVTIAQCMEMASGAKFSERYDGAESDMDRFKRHFALGRPIIDFLKTIEPGKKPGSYNGYNSLDAQVVGMV
;
A
#
# COMPACT_ATOMS: atom_id res chain seq x y z
N MET A 1 34.57 -26.89 35.60
CA MET A 1 33.12 -26.71 35.81
C MET A 1 32.69 -25.24 35.94
N ARG A 2 33.40 -24.37 36.68
CA ARG A 2 33.02 -22.96 36.90
C ARG A 2 33.10 -22.08 35.63
N THR A 3 34.14 -22.26 34.82
CA THR A 3 34.34 -21.59 33.53
C THR A 3 33.27 -21.96 32.49
N LEU A 4 32.89 -23.24 32.41
CA LEU A 4 31.80 -23.69 31.51
C LEU A 4 30.45 -23.06 31.89
N LYS A 5 30.14 -22.95 33.20
CA LYS A 5 28.93 -22.27 33.67
C LYS A 5 28.90 -20.78 33.30
N ILE A 6 30.02 -20.08 33.47
CA ILE A 6 30.16 -18.66 33.08
C ILE A 6 29.96 -18.50 31.57
N PHE A 7 30.59 -19.36 30.77
CA PHE A 7 30.44 -19.34 29.32
C PHE A 7 28.98 -19.55 28.89
N ILE A 8 28.28 -20.53 29.47
CA ILE A 8 26.86 -20.79 29.17
C ILE A 8 25.99 -19.58 29.53
N ILE A 9 26.24 -18.93 30.68
CA ILE A 9 25.49 -17.74 31.10
C ILE A 9 25.72 -16.59 30.11
N VAL A 10 26.97 -16.33 29.72
CA VAL A 10 27.29 -15.28 28.74
C VAL A 10 26.64 -15.59 27.40
N LEU A 11 26.70 -16.84 26.94
CA LEU A 11 26.05 -17.28 25.70
C LEU A 11 24.53 -17.07 25.76
N LEU A 12 23.88 -17.42 26.87
CA LEU A 12 22.45 -17.20 27.06
C LEU A 12 22.10 -15.71 27.04
N ILE A 13 22.88 -14.86 27.71
CA ILE A 13 22.67 -13.40 27.69
C ILE A 13 22.82 -12.86 26.27
N VAL A 14 23.84 -13.30 25.53
CA VAL A 14 24.04 -12.92 24.13
C VAL A 14 22.87 -13.39 23.26
N LEU A 15 22.43 -14.64 23.40
CA LEU A 15 21.30 -15.18 22.64
C LEU A 15 19.98 -14.44 22.96
N VAL A 16 19.72 -14.12 24.23
CA VAL A 16 18.56 -13.32 24.65
C VAL A 16 18.67 -11.92 24.08
N GLY A 17 19.83 -11.28 24.17
CA GLY A 17 20.07 -9.95 23.60
C GLY A 17 19.89 -9.90 22.09
N LEU A 18 20.40 -10.91 21.36
CA LEU A 18 20.18 -11.08 19.92
C LEU A 18 18.70 -11.32 19.61
N SER A 19 18.02 -12.16 20.38
CA SER A 19 16.59 -12.43 20.22
C SER A 19 15.78 -11.15 20.37
N ILE A 20 16.00 -10.38 21.44
CA ILE A 20 15.32 -9.10 21.66
C ILE A 20 15.61 -8.12 20.51
N LYS A 21 16.88 -8.03 20.08
CA LYS A 21 17.30 -7.13 19.00
C LYS A 21 16.65 -7.47 17.66
N PHE A 22 16.53 -8.75 17.31
CA PHE A 22 16.05 -9.20 15.99
C PHE A 22 14.58 -9.60 15.97
N PHE A 23 13.92 -9.73 17.12
CA PHE A 23 12.50 -10.09 17.21
C PHE A 23 11.59 -9.16 16.39
N PRO A 24 11.73 -7.82 16.42
CA PRO A 24 10.89 -6.93 15.59
C PRO A 24 11.09 -7.16 14.09
N LEU A 25 12.33 -7.40 13.64
CA LEU A 25 12.62 -7.72 12.24
C LEU A 25 12.00 -9.07 11.84
N GLY A 26 12.07 -10.07 12.73
CA GLY A 26 11.43 -11.36 12.52
C GLY A 26 9.90 -11.25 12.37
N GLN A 27 9.25 -10.42 13.19
CA GLN A 27 7.81 -10.16 13.08
C GLN A 27 7.45 -9.48 11.75
N LYS A 28 8.20 -8.45 11.34
CA LYS A 28 8.01 -7.77 10.05
C LYS A 28 8.14 -8.73 8.87
N LEU A 29 9.21 -9.54 8.85
CA LEU A 29 9.44 -10.52 7.79
C LEU A 29 8.37 -11.61 7.77
N TYR A 30 7.90 -12.06 8.93
CA TYR A 30 6.83 -13.04 9.03
C TYR A 30 5.50 -12.53 8.50
N VAL A 31 5.12 -11.29 8.83
CA VAL A 31 3.88 -10.69 8.31
C VAL A 31 4.01 -10.44 6.82
N LEU A 32 5.15 -9.98 6.33
CA LEU A 32 5.37 -9.83 4.89
C LEU A 32 5.26 -11.17 4.14
N ALA A 33 5.80 -12.25 4.72
CA ALA A 33 5.76 -13.59 4.15
C ALA A 33 4.37 -14.25 4.24
N THR A 34 3.49 -13.74 5.10
CA THR A 34 2.13 -14.26 5.29
C THR A 34 1.07 -13.22 4.96
N LEU A 35 1.44 -12.13 4.27
CA LEU A 35 0.60 -10.96 4.07
C LEU A 35 -0.68 -11.33 3.33
N ASP A 36 -0.55 -12.20 2.34
CA ASP A 36 -1.57 -12.72 1.44
C ASP A 36 -2.07 -14.13 1.81
N ASP A 37 -1.64 -14.68 2.96
CA ASP A 37 -2.18 -15.94 3.49
C ASP A 37 -3.70 -15.79 3.68
N PRO A 38 -4.54 -16.60 3.00
CA PRO A 38 -6.00 -16.48 3.02
C PRO A 38 -6.61 -16.49 4.43
N ASP A 39 -5.99 -17.20 5.38
CA ASP A 39 -6.48 -17.32 6.76
C ASP A 39 -6.11 -16.10 7.62
N ARG A 40 -5.25 -15.22 7.12
CA ARG A 40 -4.62 -14.14 7.89
C ARG A 40 -4.77 -12.77 7.27
N ILE A 41 -4.97 -12.70 5.95
CA ILE A 41 -4.97 -11.45 5.18
C ILE A 41 -5.83 -10.37 5.84
N VAL A 42 -7.06 -10.70 6.23
CA VAL A 42 -7.98 -9.78 6.93
C VAL A 42 -7.32 -9.17 8.18
N ARG A 43 -6.71 -10.00 9.02
CA ARG A 43 -6.04 -9.54 10.25
C ARG A 43 -4.80 -8.72 9.91
N ASN A 44 -3.99 -9.19 8.98
CA ASN A 44 -2.74 -8.54 8.59
C ASN A 44 -3.00 -7.12 8.06
N LEU A 45 -4.02 -6.95 7.23
CA LEU A 45 -4.37 -5.65 6.63
C LEU A 45 -5.03 -4.68 7.62
N ARG A 46 -5.76 -5.21 8.60
CA ARG A 46 -6.34 -4.44 9.70
C ARG A 46 -5.30 -3.98 10.71
N ASP A 47 -4.34 -4.86 11.04
CA ASP A 47 -3.37 -4.63 12.12
C ASP A 47 -2.01 -4.10 11.61
N MET A 48 -1.95 -3.62 10.36
CA MET A 48 -0.70 -3.21 9.70
C MET A 48 0.09 -2.17 10.50
N GLU A 49 -0.59 -1.22 11.16
CA GLU A 49 0.01 -0.19 12.02
C GLU A 49 0.79 -0.76 13.21
N LYS A 50 0.44 -1.96 13.68
CA LYS A 50 1.09 -2.63 14.82
C LYS A 50 2.37 -3.35 14.40
N ILE A 51 2.57 -3.52 13.10
CA ILE A 51 3.57 -4.40 12.51
C ILE A 51 4.60 -3.59 11.71
N ALA A 52 4.12 -2.67 10.87
CA ALA A 52 4.95 -1.87 10.00
C ALA A 52 5.33 -0.54 10.66
N GLU A 53 6.51 -0.04 10.29
CA GLU A 53 6.83 1.36 10.51
C GLU A 53 5.85 2.22 9.72
N HIS A 54 5.28 3.21 10.39
CA HIS A 54 4.26 4.07 9.83
C HIS A 54 4.46 5.49 10.33
N ARG A 55 3.85 6.42 9.62
CA ARG A 55 3.64 7.79 10.07
C ARG A 55 2.14 8.04 10.15
N VAL A 56 1.71 8.66 11.24
CA VAL A 56 0.32 9.07 11.39
C VAL A 56 0.11 10.33 10.54
N ILE A 57 -0.90 10.30 9.68
CA ILE A 57 -1.43 11.49 9.02
C ILE A 57 -2.61 11.94 9.86
N ASP A 58 -2.43 13.05 10.57
CA ASP A 58 -3.48 13.57 11.44
C ASP A 58 -4.68 14.03 10.62
N LYS A 59 -5.88 13.74 11.14
CA LYS A 59 -7.11 14.31 10.60
C LYS A 59 -7.13 15.84 10.79
N SER A 60 -7.84 16.53 9.92
CA SER A 60 -8.14 17.96 10.08
C SER A 60 -8.74 18.26 11.46
N SER A 61 -8.45 19.44 12.02
CA SER A 61 -9.08 19.93 13.25
C SER A 61 -10.60 20.15 13.10
N ALA A 62 -11.07 20.31 11.87
CA ALA A 62 -12.48 20.40 11.50
C ALA A 62 -12.77 19.42 10.34
N PRO A 63 -12.89 18.12 10.60
CA PRO A 63 -13.13 17.13 9.55
C PRO A 63 -14.55 17.28 9.00
N TYR A 64 -14.69 17.18 7.67
CA TYR A 64 -16.00 17.10 7.05
C TYR A 64 -16.69 15.80 7.44
N SER A 65 -17.81 15.90 8.15
CA SER A 65 -18.63 14.75 8.52
C SER A 65 -19.59 14.44 7.39
N LEU A 66 -19.48 13.24 6.82
CA LEU A 66 -20.38 12.79 5.75
C LEU A 66 -21.83 12.76 6.28
N PRO A 67 -22.77 13.47 5.64
CA PRO A 67 -24.16 13.45 6.06
C PRO A 67 -24.73 12.03 5.86
N ARG A 68 -25.41 11.48 6.87
CA ARG A 68 -26.12 10.21 6.74
C ARG A 68 -27.53 10.47 6.21
N ALA A 69 -27.96 9.74 5.18
CA ALA A 69 -29.30 9.88 4.63
C ALA A 69 -30.38 9.47 5.65
N LEU A 70 -30.00 8.64 6.62
CA LEU A 70 -30.84 8.00 7.62
C LEU A 70 -30.06 7.82 8.94
N PRO A 71 -30.73 7.63 10.10
CA PRO A 71 -30.05 7.19 11.32
C PRO A 71 -29.22 5.93 11.06
N ALA A 72 -28.10 5.74 11.77
CA ALA A 72 -27.23 4.55 11.58
C ALA A 72 -27.96 3.21 11.78
N THR A 73 -29.12 3.22 12.45
CA THR A 73 -29.98 2.07 12.69
C THR A 73 -31.00 1.80 11.57
N ASP A 74 -31.15 2.72 10.62
CA ASP A 74 -32.20 2.70 9.61
C ASP A 74 -31.62 2.23 8.26
N ARG A 75 -31.71 0.91 8.06
CA ARG A 75 -31.21 0.16 6.89
C ARG A 75 -32.17 0.19 5.70
N ARG A 76 -32.90 1.29 5.45
CA ARG A 76 -33.85 1.35 4.31
C ARG A 76 -33.19 1.10 2.95
N PHE A 77 -31.89 1.35 2.82
CA PHE A 77 -31.10 0.79 1.74
C PHE A 77 -30.56 -0.56 2.21
N ALA A 78 -31.27 -1.64 1.90
CA ALA A 78 -30.69 -2.97 1.97
C ALA A 78 -29.91 -3.22 0.67
N LEU A 79 -28.77 -3.91 0.77
CA LEU A 79 -28.18 -4.49 -0.43
C LEU A 79 -29.20 -5.44 -1.08
N PRO A 80 -29.25 -5.53 -2.42
CA PRO A 80 -30.12 -6.48 -3.08
C PRO A 80 -29.72 -7.89 -2.64
N LYS A 81 -30.68 -8.82 -2.53
CA LYS A 81 -30.36 -10.23 -2.20
C LYS A 81 -29.47 -10.88 -3.25
N THR A 82 -29.62 -10.46 -4.50
CA THR A 82 -28.85 -10.98 -5.64
C THR A 82 -28.48 -9.85 -6.59
N PHE A 83 -27.39 -10.01 -7.34
CA PHE A 83 -27.01 -9.10 -8.42
C PHE A 83 -26.51 -9.87 -9.65
N GLU A 84 -26.54 -9.24 -10.82
CA GLU A 84 -26.02 -9.81 -12.06
C GLU A 84 -24.66 -9.20 -12.40
N SER A 85 -23.71 -10.04 -12.79
CA SER A 85 -22.41 -9.62 -13.33
C SER A 85 -21.88 -10.68 -14.28
N LEU A 86 -21.29 -10.26 -15.40
CA LEU A 86 -20.70 -11.15 -16.41
C LEU A 86 -21.65 -12.29 -16.85
N GLY A 87 -22.95 -12.02 -16.94
CA GLY A 87 -23.98 -12.99 -17.35
C GLY A 87 -24.31 -14.06 -16.28
N LYS A 88 -23.93 -13.86 -15.02
CA LYS A 88 -24.24 -14.74 -13.90
C LYS A 88 -24.96 -13.98 -12.79
N THR A 89 -25.85 -14.68 -12.08
CA THR A 89 -26.50 -14.18 -10.86
C THR A 89 -25.70 -14.63 -9.64
N PHE A 90 -25.40 -13.69 -8.76
CA PHE A 90 -24.70 -13.91 -7.50
C PHE A 90 -25.65 -13.62 -6.33
N GLU A 91 -25.56 -14.39 -5.25
CA GLU A 91 -26.17 -14.03 -3.97
C GLU A 91 -25.22 -13.07 -3.25
N THR A 92 -25.75 -11.92 -2.82
CA THR A 92 -24.90 -10.82 -2.36
C THR A 92 -24.16 -11.16 -1.08
N ALA A 93 -24.81 -11.80 -0.10
CA ALA A 93 -24.15 -12.14 1.15
C ALA A 93 -23.04 -13.19 0.94
N ALA A 94 -23.30 -14.22 0.13
CA ALA A 94 -22.32 -15.23 -0.24
C ALA A 94 -21.15 -14.63 -1.02
N PHE A 95 -21.40 -13.71 -1.95
CA PHE A 95 -20.34 -13.02 -2.67
C PHE A 95 -19.42 -12.23 -1.72
N LEU A 96 -20.00 -11.45 -0.80
CA LEU A 96 -19.23 -10.68 0.18
C LEU A 96 -18.44 -11.57 1.14
N ASP A 97 -18.99 -12.73 1.51
CA ASP A 97 -18.26 -13.73 2.31
C ASP A 97 -17.11 -14.33 1.50
N GLU A 98 -17.35 -14.78 0.26
CA GLU A 98 -16.37 -15.35 -0.66
C GLU A 98 -15.22 -14.38 -0.96
N THR A 99 -15.52 -13.11 -1.23
CA THR A 99 -14.50 -12.08 -1.47
C THR A 99 -13.83 -11.56 -0.19
N GLN A 100 -14.12 -12.17 0.96
CA GLN A 100 -13.61 -11.80 2.27
C GLN A 100 -13.80 -10.30 2.59
N SER A 101 -14.92 -9.71 2.16
CA SER A 101 -15.18 -8.28 2.35
C SER A 101 -15.19 -7.90 3.83
N THR A 102 -14.52 -6.79 4.14
CA THR A 102 -14.32 -6.31 5.52
C THR A 102 -15.14 -5.07 5.84
N GLY A 103 -15.56 -4.31 4.83
CA GLY A 103 -16.48 -3.19 5.00
C GLY A 103 -16.99 -2.66 3.65
N ILE A 104 -18.18 -2.07 3.67
CA ILE A 104 -18.81 -1.44 2.51
C ILE A 104 -19.41 -0.11 2.96
N LEU A 105 -19.13 0.94 2.19
CA LEU A 105 -19.73 2.25 2.36
C LEU A 105 -20.27 2.70 0.99
N ILE A 106 -21.56 3.05 0.92
CA ILE A 106 -22.20 3.55 -0.30
C ILE A 106 -22.67 4.98 -0.04
N LEU A 107 -22.21 5.89 -0.90
CA LEU A 107 -22.67 7.26 -0.94
C LEU A 107 -23.59 7.46 -2.14
N HIS A 108 -24.69 8.18 -1.94
CA HIS A 108 -25.58 8.64 -3.01
C HIS A 108 -25.93 10.09 -2.76
N ASN A 109 -25.68 10.95 -3.76
CA ASN A 109 -25.85 12.42 -3.66
C ASN A 109 -25.16 13.02 -2.43
N GLY A 110 -23.91 12.62 -2.20
CA GLY A 110 -23.07 13.11 -1.10
C GLY A 110 -23.48 12.61 0.30
N LYS A 111 -24.47 11.71 0.40
CA LYS A 111 -24.95 11.15 1.67
C LYS A 111 -24.64 9.68 1.79
N VAL A 112 -24.25 9.23 2.99
CA VAL A 112 -24.13 7.81 3.30
C VAL A 112 -25.53 7.19 3.28
N VAL A 113 -25.72 6.21 2.41
CA VAL A 113 -26.98 5.47 2.27
C VAL A 113 -26.87 4.04 2.78
N TYR A 114 -25.68 3.45 2.76
CA TYR A 114 -25.40 2.13 3.31
C TYR A 114 -23.99 2.11 3.91
N GLU A 115 -23.85 1.47 5.05
CA GLU A 115 -22.58 1.29 5.75
C GLU A 115 -22.66 -0.01 6.56
N ASP A 116 -21.74 -0.94 6.32
CA ASP A 116 -21.66 -2.19 7.07
C ASP A 116 -20.20 -2.65 7.17
N TYR A 117 -19.85 -3.26 8.29
CA TYR A 117 -18.51 -3.74 8.59
C TYR A 117 -18.55 -5.19 9.04
N ALA A 118 -17.54 -5.94 8.62
CA ALA A 118 -17.43 -7.36 8.90
C ALA A 118 -16.02 -7.72 9.36
N ARG A 119 -15.87 -8.96 9.83
CA ARG A 119 -14.56 -9.57 10.14
C ARG A 119 -13.70 -8.76 11.13
N GLY A 120 -14.37 -8.06 12.04
CA GLY A 120 -13.76 -7.28 13.12
C GLY A 120 -13.21 -5.92 12.69
N LEU A 121 -13.63 -5.38 11.54
CA LEU A 121 -13.51 -3.95 11.26
C LEU A 121 -14.67 -3.18 11.90
N THR A 122 -14.45 -1.89 12.12
CA THR A 122 -15.44 -0.90 12.54
C THR A 122 -15.15 0.41 11.82
N GLU A 123 -16.05 1.40 11.94
CA GLU A 123 -15.85 2.75 11.38
C GLU A 123 -14.57 3.47 11.87
N THR A 124 -13.98 3.01 12.98
CA THR A 124 -12.82 3.63 13.61
C THR A 124 -11.49 2.91 13.33
N ILE A 125 -11.53 1.73 12.71
CA ILE A 125 -10.33 0.92 12.48
C ILE A 125 -9.80 1.19 11.07
N THR A 126 -8.52 1.56 10.97
CA THR A 126 -7.85 1.71 9.68
C THR A 126 -7.61 0.35 9.01
N HIS A 127 -7.68 0.33 7.69
CA HIS A 127 -7.39 -0.85 6.87
C HIS A 127 -6.41 -0.48 5.77
N SER A 128 -5.47 -1.37 5.45
CA SER A 128 -4.56 -1.16 4.33
C SER A 128 -5.33 -0.91 3.03
N ALA A 129 -5.03 0.20 2.36
CA ALA A 129 -5.66 0.60 1.11
C ALA A 129 -4.94 0.05 -0.13
N PHE A 130 -3.76 -0.55 0.03
CA PHE A 130 -2.88 -0.95 -1.07
C PHE A 130 -2.79 0.14 -2.15
N SER A 131 -2.94 -0.22 -3.42
CA SER A 131 -2.79 0.69 -4.55
C SER A 131 -3.87 1.75 -4.68
N VAL A 132 -4.93 1.73 -3.86
CA VAL A 132 -5.87 2.86 -3.76
C VAL A 132 -5.11 4.13 -3.31
N SER A 133 -4.04 3.98 -2.50
CA SER A 133 -3.15 5.06 -2.08
C SER A 133 -2.58 5.90 -3.23
N LYS A 134 -2.33 5.29 -4.40
CA LYS A 134 -1.74 5.98 -5.56
C LYS A 134 -2.60 7.13 -6.09
N SER A 135 -3.92 7.01 -5.96
CA SER A 135 -4.86 8.07 -6.36
C SER A 135 -4.74 9.31 -5.48
N PHE A 136 -4.44 9.12 -4.19
CA PHE A 136 -4.18 10.25 -3.28
C PHE A 136 -2.87 10.94 -3.64
N THR A 137 -1.81 10.17 -3.94
CA THR A 137 -0.53 10.73 -4.41
C THR A 137 -0.72 11.54 -5.69
N SER A 138 -1.48 11.04 -6.67
CA SER A 138 -1.77 11.79 -7.90
C SER A 138 -2.56 13.08 -7.64
N ALA A 139 -3.55 13.05 -6.74
CA ALA A 139 -4.27 14.27 -6.35
C ALA A 139 -3.36 15.31 -5.66
N LEU A 140 -2.42 14.85 -4.83
CA LEU A 140 -1.45 15.73 -4.18
C LEU A 140 -0.48 16.39 -5.17
N VAL A 141 -0.10 15.72 -6.25
CA VAL A 141 0.68 16.33 -7.35
C VAL A 141 -0.09 17.49 -7.96
N GLY A 142 -1.39 17.30 -8.25
CA GLY A 142 -2.23 18.37 -8.79
C GLY A 142 -2.29 19.60 -7.88
N LEU A 143 -2.42 19.39 -6.57
CA LEU A 143 -2.37 20.47 -5.57
C LEU A 143 -0.98 21.13 -5.51
N ALA A 144 0.10 20.35 -5.57
CA ALA A 144 1.45 20.88 -5.55
C ALA A 144 1.80 21.70 -6.81
N ILE A 145 1.18 21.38 -7.96
CA ILE A 145 1.26 22.21 -9.17
C ILE A 145 0.50 23.53 -8.96
N ASP A 146 -0.73 23.47 -8.45
CA ASP A 146 -1.55 24.67 -8.18
C ASP A 146 -0.87 25.62 -7.17
N ASP A 147 -0.21 25.05 -6.15
CA ASP A 147 0.57 25.78 -5.15
C ASP A 147 1.94 26.27 -5.67
N GLY A 148 2.36 25.85 -6.87
CA GLY A 148 3.64 26.24 -7.50
C GLY A 148 4.89 25.53 -6.96
N TYR A 149 4.73 24.43 -6.24
CA TYR A 149 5.85 23.57 -5.80
C TYR A 149 6.36 22.65 -6.92
N ILE A 150 5.48 22.28 -7.85
CA ILE A 150 5.81 21.55 -9.08
C ILE A 150 5.49 22.47 -10.26
N GLY A 151 6.42 22.61 -11.21
CA GLY A 151 6.25 23.47 -12.38
C GLY A 151 5.17 22.96 -13.33
N SER A 152 5.25 21.69 -13.71
CA SER A 152 4.23 20.98 -14.50
C SER A 152 4.36 19.46 -14.31
N GLU A 153 3.27 18.74 -14.55
CA GLU A 153 3.26 17.30 -14.73
C GLU A 153 4.15 16.82 -15.91
N HIS A 154 4.50 17.71 -16.84
CA HIS A 154 5.42 17.43 -17.94
C HIS A 154 6.90 17.57 -17.56
N ASP A 155 7.19 18.02 -16.34
CA ASP A 155 8.57 18.12 -15.88
C ASP A 155 9.19 16.72 -15.76
N PRO A 156 10.46 16.54 -16.13
CA PRO A 156 11.18 15.30 -15.88
C PRO A 156 11.30 15.03 -14.38
N VAL A 157 11.04 13.80 -13.94
CA VAL A 157 11.15 13.43 -12.52
C VAL A 157 12.56 13.65 -11.96
N VAL A 158 13.59 13.61 -12.83
CA VAL A 158 14.99 13.87 -12.47
C VAL A 158 15.30 15.34 -12.14
N GLU A 159 14.39 16.26 -12.41
CA GLU A 159 14.49 17.65 -11.96
C GLU A 159 14.33 17.74 -10.43
N TYR A 160 13.37 17.01 -9.90
CA TYR A 160 13.08 16.90 -8.47
C TYR A 160 13.93 15.82 -7.79
N LEU A 161 14.29 14.76 -8.52
CA LEU A 161 15.05 13.60 -8.05
C LEU A 161 16.35 13.42 -8.86
N PRO A 162 17.34 14.32 -8.73
CA PRO A 162 18.55 14.29 -9.55
C PRO A 162 19.39 13.01 -9.39
N GLY A 163 19.20 12.27 -8.29
CA GLY A 163 19.84 10.97 -8.07
C GLY A 163 19.34 9.84 -8.98
N LEU A 164 18.30 10.07 -9.80
CA LEU A 164 17.77 9.12 -10.77
C LEU A 164 18.29 9.32 -12.20
N LYS A 165 19.19 10.30 -12.42
CA LYS A 165 19.87 10.44 -13.73
C LYS A 165 20.65 9.17 -14.08
N GLY A 166 20.56 8.74 -15.33
CA GLY A 166 21.13 7.49 -15.83
C GLY A 166 20.36 6.21 -15.46
N THR A 167 19.22 6.31 -14.78
CA THR A 167 18.36 5.16 -14.43
C THR A 167 17.20 5.02 -15.41
N GLY A 168 16.33 4.04 -15.20
CA GLY A 168 15.09 3.86 -15.96
C GLY A 168 14.08 5.03 -15.86
N TYR A 169 14.33 6.00 -14.98
CA TYR A 169 13.52 7.21 -14.81
C TYR A 169 14.15 8.46 -15.43
N ASP A 170 15.32 8.36 -16.06
CA ASP A 170 15.92 9.51 -16.74
C ASP A 170 15.11 9.90 -17.98
N GLY A 171 14.72 11.17 -18.06
CA GLY A 171 13.84 11.69 -19.10
C GLY A 171 12.37 11.27 -18.99
N VAL A 172 11.96 10.57 -17.92
CA VAL A 172 10.56 10.26 -17.65
C VAL A 172 9.88 11.46 -16.99
N THR A 173 8.68 11.83 -17.44
CA THR A 173 7.89 12.92 -16.86
C THR A 173 7.03 12.45 -15.69
N ILE A 174 6.62 13.37 -14.81
CA ILE A 174 5.71 13.08 -13.70
C ILE A 174 4.39 12.46 -14.22
N ALA A 175 3.82 13.03 -15.30
CA ALA A 175 2.62 12.53 -15.97
C ALA A 175 2.80 11.08 -16.44
N GLN A 176 3.92 10.76 -17.09
CA GLN A 176 4.19 9.38 -17.54
C GLN A 176 4.28 8.40 -16.38
N CYS A 177 4.78 8.80 -15.20
CA CYS A 177 4.71 7.94 -14.02
C CYS A 177 3.27 7.78 -13.51
N MET A 178 2.49 8.86 -13.40
CA MET A 178 1.08 8.79 -12.96
C MET A 178 0.22 7.94 -13.92
N GLU A 179 0.55 7.95 -15.21
CA GLU A 179 -0.10 7.17 -16.27
C GLU A 179 0.45 5.74 -16.38
N MET A 180 1.35 5.30 -15.49
CA MET A 180 1.98 3.97 -15.55
C MET A 180 2.66 3.70 -16.92
N ALA A 181 3.28 4.73 -17.46
CA ALA A 181 3.87 4.77 -18.79
C ALA A 181 5.34 5.21 -18.75
N SER A 182 6.03 5.03 -17.61
CA SER A 182 7.46 5.35 -17.49
C SER A 182 8.33 4.54 -18.44
N GLY A 183 7.91 3.32 -18.77
CA GLY A 183 8.71 2.37 -19.53
C GLY A 183 9.86 1.75 -18.71
N ALA A 184 9.92 2.01 -17.41
CA ALA A 184 10.91 1.42 -16.50
C ALA A 184 10.79 -0.11 -16.46
N LYS A 185 11.92 -0.81 -16.42
CA LYS A 185 11.96 -2.28 -16.43
C LYS A 185 11.72 -2.81 -15.01
N PHE A 186 10.46 -3.09 -14.70
CA PHE A 186 10.03 -3.63 -13.41
C PHE A 186 8.97 -4.72 -13.57
N SER A 187 9.24 -5.91 -13.01
CA SER A 187 8.33 -7.06 -13.03
C SER A 187 7.35 -7.06 -11.86
N GLU A 188 6.07 -6.79 -12.17
CA GLU A 188 4.92 -6.76 -11.24
C GLU A 188 4.25 -8.13 -11.05
N ARG A 189 5.04 -9.13 -10.65
CA ARG A 189 4.51 -10.49 -10.42
C ARG A 189 4.29 -10.73 -8.94
N TYR A 190 3.17 -11.38 -8.63
CA TYR A 190 2.73 -11.73 -7.27
C TYR A 190 2.47 -13.23 -7.11
N ASP A 191 2.78 -14.04 -8.12
CA ASP A 191 2.45 -15.48 -8.17
C ASP A 191 3.55 -16.37 -7.59
N GLY A 192 4.46 -15.80 -6.80
CA GLY A 192 5.55 -16.52 -6.14
C GLY A 192 6.76 -16.84 -7.04
N ALA A 193 6.70 -16.52 -8.33
CA ALA A 193 7.89 -16.54 -9.18
C ALA A 193 8.80 -15.34 -8.86
N GLU A 194 10.12 -15.52 -8.93
CA GLU A 194 11.08 -14.45 -8.66
C GLU A 194 10.78 -13.21 -9.52
N SER A 195 10.57 -12.08 -8.84
CA SER A 195 10.18 -10.83 -9.46
C SER A 195 10.91 -9.63 -8.85
N ASP A 196 10.89 -8.50 -9.57
CA ASP A 196 11.38 -7.24 -9.01
C ASP A 196 10.51 -6.78 -7.83
N MET A 197 9.23 -7.17 -7.81
CA MET A 197 8.35 -6.93 -6.67
C MET A 197 8.85 -7.65 -5.40
N ASP A 198 9.38 -8.86 -5.49
CA ASP A 198 9.97 -9.53 -4.33
C ASP A 198 11.27 -8.87 -3.88
N ARG A 199 12.09 -8.41 -4.83
CA ARG A 199 13.30 -7.62 -4.55
C ARG A 199 12.92 -6.32 -3.83
N PHE A 200 11.87 -5.65 -4.30
CA PHE A 200 11.36 -4.42 -3.73
C PHE A 200 10.80 -4.63 -2.32
N LYS A 201 9.94 -5.62 -2.12
CA LYS A 201 9.39 -6.01 -0.80
C LYS A 201 10.50 -6.29 0.20
N ARG A 202 11.54 -7.05 -0.18
CA ARG A 202 12.72 -7.30 0.69
C ARG A 202 13.49 -6.03 1.00
N HIS A 203 13.74 -5.17 0.00
CA HIS A 203 14.44 -3.90 0.20
C HIS A 203 13.69 -2.99 1.18
N PHE A 204 12.37 -2.89 1.02
CA PHE A 204 11.48 -2.15 1.90
C PHE A 204 11.45 -2.72 3.32
N ALA A 205 11.33 -4.04 3.48
CA ALA A 205 11.31 -4.71 4.79
C ALA A 205 12.60 -4.51 5.60
N LEU A 206 13.73 -4.34 4.91
CA LEU A 206 15.03 -4.04 5.51
C LEU A 206 15.18 -2.56 5.88
N GLY A 207 14.16 -1.71 5.67
CA GLY A 207 14.19 -0.28 5.99
C GLY A 207 15.19 0.50 5.14
N ARG A 208 15.53 0.01 3.94
CA ARG A 208 16.49 0.67 3.06
C ARG A 208 15.83 1.83 2.31
N PRO A 209 16.55 2.92 2.03
CA PRO A 209 16.00 4.05 1.28
C PRO A 209 15.46 3.61 -0.08
N ILE A 210 14.23 4.01 -0.43
CA ILE A 210 13.58 3.65 -1.69
C ILE A 210 14.38 4.14 -2.89
N ILE A 211 15.00 5.33 -2.78
CA ILE A 211 15.86 5.91 -3.82
C ILE A 211 16.98 4.94 -4.26
N ASP A 212 17.52 4.15 -3.34
CA ASP A 212 18.60 3.21 -3.65
C ASP A 212 18.09 2.05 -4.50
N PHE A 213 16.82 1.64 -4.31
CA PHE A 213 16.19 0.64 -5.17
C PHE A 213 15.89 1.21 -6.55
N LEU A 214 15.33 2.43 -6.61
CA LEU A 214 15.00 3.11 -7.87
C LEU A 214 16.23 3.30 -8.76
N LYS A 215 17.41 3.55 -8.17
CA LYS A 215 18.70 3.62 -8.88
C LYS A 215 19.11 2.32 -9.57
N THR A 216 18.57 1.18 -9.16
CA THR A 216 18.85 -0.13 -9.79
C THR A 216 17.96 -0.42 -10.99
N ILE A 217 16.96 0.42 -11.25
CA ILE A 217 15.98 0.18 -12.30
C ILE A 217 16.57 0.62 -13.64
N GLU A 218 16.55 -0.29 -14.60
CA GLU A 218 17.00 -0.05 -15.97
C GLU A 218 15.87 0.54 -16.82
N PRO A 219 16.20 1.32 -17.87
CA PRO A 219 15.21 1.70 -18.88
C PRO A 219 14.73 0.45 -19.64
N GLY A 220 13.44 0.40 -19.93
CA GLY A 220 12.81 -0.67 -20.70
C GLY A 220 12.26 -0.16 -22.02
N LYS A 221 10.99 0.23 -22.03
CA LYS A 221 10.31 0.82 -23.20
C LYS A 221 10.53 2.33 -23.23
N LYS A 222 10.26 2.94 -24.39
CA LYS A 222 10.25 4.40 -24.50
C LYS A 222 9.18 4.98 -23.56
N PRO A 223 9.50 6.00 -22.73
CA PRO A 223 8.50 6.65 -21.88
C PRO A 223 7.32 7.16 -22.71
N GLY A 224 6.10 6.97 -22.19
CA GLY A 224 4.84 7.31 -22.86
C GLY A 224 4.41 6.34 -23.97
N SER A 225 5.23 5.35 -24.35
CA SER A 225 4.89 4.46 -25.49
C SER A 225 4.03 3.26 -25.13
N TYR A 226 3.86 2.97 -23.83
CA TYR A 226 3.13 1.79 -23.36
C TYR A 226 2.65 2.00 -21.92
N ASN A 227 1.36 1.80 -21.69
CA ASN A 227 0.79 1.73 -20.35
C ASN A 227 1.02 0.31 -19.78
N GLY A 228 1.89 0.21 -18.78
CA GLY A 228 2.21 -1.01 -18.08
C GLY A 228 2.25 -0.73 -16.58
N TYR A 229 1.26 -1.24 -15.85
CA TYR A 229 1.14 -1.04 -14.41
C TYR A 229 2.49 -1.30 -13.70
N ASN A 230 2.96 -0.31 -12.93
CA ASN A 230 4.23 -0.33 -12.23
C ASN A 230 4.14 0.44 -10.91
N SER A 231 4.20 -0.26 -9.78
CA SER A 231 4.11 0.36 -8.46
C SER A 231 5.28 1.27 -8.12
N LEU A 232 6.43 1.13 -8.79
CA LEU A 232 7.54 2.06 -8.59
C LEU A 232 7.27 3.43 -9.19
N ASP A 233 6.44 3.54 -10.24
CA ASP A 233 6.07 4.84 -10.81
C ASP A 233 5.38 5.69 -9.74
N ALA A 234 4.49 5.10 -8.94
CA ALA A 234 3.87 5.79 -7.81
C ALA A 234 4.85 6.13 -6.67
N GLN A 235 5.91 5.33 -6.48
CA GLN A 235 6.97 5.66 -5.52
C GLN A 235 7.79 6.87 -5.99
N VAL A 236 8.10 6.93 -7.29
CA VAL A 236 8.77 8.08 -7.89
C VAL A 236 7.91 9.33 -7.73
N VAL A 237 6.62 9.27 -8.09
CA VAL A 237 5.70 10.40 -7.94
C VAL A 237 5.55 10.83 -6.48
N GLY A 238 5.49 9.89 -5.53
CA GLY A 238 5.41 10.24 -4.11
C GLY A 238 6.70 10.81 -3.51
N MET A 239 7.82 10.73 -4.23
CA MET A 239 9.10 11.30 -3.82
C MET A 239 9.39 12.67 -4.46
N VAL A 240 8.76 12.95 -5.60
CA VAL A 240 8.68 14.29 -6.21
C VAL A 240 7.86 15.19 -5.28
#